data_AF-A0A453CC80-F1
#
_entry.id   AF-A0A453CC80-F1
#
_cell.length_a   1.000
_cell.length_b   1.000
_cell.length_c   1.000
_cell.angle_alpha   90.00
_cell.angle_beta   90.00
_cell.angle_gamma   90.00
#
_symmetry.space_group_name_H-M   'P 1'
#
loop_
_entity.id
_entity.type
_entity.pdbx_description
1 polymer ?
#
loop_
_entity_poly.entity_id
_entity_poly.type
_entity_poly.pdbx_seq_one_letter_code
_entity_poly.pdbx_strand_id
1 'polypeptide(L)'
;MFPPSDQKSLELHMLTMIQDLAASLLMEFEKWVLRAESTGTILKTPLDSQTSLGSEEVIKAKKRRLGRAQKIIGDYCLLAGSPADANAHYTTAIDLARLTGDVFWHAGALEGSVCALVVDRMMGQSDPVLEDEVKYRYYTIIQLYRRATLQDNAQRY
;
A
#
# COMPACT_ATOMS: atom_id res chain seq x y z
N MET A 1 -4.83 9.78 37.04
CA MET A 1 -4.46 8.58 37.84
C MET A 1 -5.15 7.41 37.18
N PHE A 2 -4.42 6.34 36.87
CA PHE A 2 -5.04 5.12 36.33
C PHE A 2 -5.71 4.36 37.49
N PRO A 3 -6.90 3.77 37.31
CA PRO A 3 -7.72 3.76 36.09
C PRO A 3 -8.48 5.09 35.87
N PRO A 4 -8.84 5.41 34.60
CA PRO A 4 -9.62 6.61 34.26
C PRO A 4 -11.00 6.63 34.95
N SER A 5 -11.43 7.81 35.35
CA SER A 5 -12.65 8.03 36.15
C SER A 5 -13.95 7.89 35.35
N ASP A 6 -13.88 8.03 34.02
CA ASP A 6 -15.03 8.07 33.12
C ASP A 6 -14.74 7.29 31.83
N GLN A 7 -15.82 6.88 31.16
CA GLN A 7 -15.76 6.04 29.97
C GLN A 7 -15.01 6.69 28.80
N LYS A 8 -15.15 8.01 28.59
CA LYS A 8 -14.48 8.70 27.48
C LYS A 8 -12.96 8.72 27.70
N SER A 9 -12.53 8.98 28.92
CA SER A 9 -11.11 8.92 29.29
C SER A 9 -10.54 7.51 29.16
N LEU A 10 -11.33 6.46 29.43
CA LEU A 10 -10.92 5.07 29.20
C LEU A 10 -10.81 4.73 27.71
N GLU A 11 -11.80 5.11 26.91
CA GLU A 11 -11.82 4.89 25.46
C GLU A 11 -10.63 5.59 24.80
N LEU A 12 -10.36 6.85 25.15
CA LEU A 12 -9.19 7.57 24.65
C LEU A 12 -7.89 6.89 25.04
N HIS A 13 -7.76 6.45 26.30
CA HIS A 13 -6.56 5.77 26.76
C HIS A 13 -6.34 4.43 26.06
N MET A 14 -7.40 3.63 25.87
CA MET A 14 -7.32 2.38 25.11
C MET A 14 -6.97 2.63 23.65
N LEU A 15 -7.55 3.67 23.02
CA LEU A 15 -7.23 4.06 21.65
C LEU A 15 -5.74 4.39 21.51
N THR A 16 -5.19 5.22 22.41
CA THR A 16 -3.76 5.56 22.40
C THR A 16 -2.89 4.33 22.59
N MET A 17 -3.21 3.45 23.55
CA MET A 17 -2.44 2.21 23.76
C MET A 17 -2.45 1.29 22.53
N ILE A 18 -3.60 1.15 21.87
CA ILE A 18 -3.73 0.31 20.66
C ILE A 18 -2.94 0.94 19.51
N GLN A 19 -2.99 2.27 19.36
CA GLN A 19 -2.21 2.98 18.35
C GLN A 19 -0.70 2.85 18.58
N ASP A 20 -0.23 2.98 19.83
CA ASP A 20 1.19 2.81 20.18
C ASP A 20 1.67 1.36 19.91
N LEU A 21 0.83 0.37 20.23
CA LEU A 21 1.09 -1.04 19.92
C LEU A 21 1.17 -1.26 18.40
N ALA A 22 0.21 -0.74 17.65
CA ALA A 22 0.18 -0.86 16.20
C ALA A 22 1.40 -0.20 15.55
N ALA A 23 1.76 1.01 15.97
CA ALA A 23 2.96 1.70 15.51
C ALA A 23 4.23 0.87 15.80
N SER A 24 4.36 0.31 17.00
CA SER A 24 5.50 -0.53 17.37
C SER A 24 5.61 -1.78 16.49
N LEU A 25 4.49 -2.46 16.24
CA LEU A 25 4.44 -3.63 15.35
C LEU A 25 4.78 -3.26 13.90
N LEU A 26 4.25 -2.15 13.39
CA LEU A 26 4.52 -1.65 12.05
C LEU A 26 5.99 -1.28 11.87
N MET A 27 6.58 -0.59 12.84
CA MET A 27 8.00 -0.23 12.82
C MET A 27 8.90 -1.46 12.79
N GLU A 28 8.62 -2.48 13.62
CA GLU A 28 9.40 -3.72 13.59
C GLU A 28 9.17 -4.50 12.28
N PHE A 29 7.93 -4.54 11.79
CA PHE A 29 7.62 -5.17 10.52
C PHE A 29 8.37 -4.52 9.35
N GLU A 30 8.36 -3.19 9.26
CA GLU A 30 9.09 -2.44 8.22
C GLU A 30 10.59 -2.74 8.28
N LYS A 31 11.19 -2.74 9.48
CA LYS A 31 12.61 -3.13 9.65
C LYS A 31 12.86 -4.54 9.15
N TRP A 32 11.98 -5.48 9.45
CA TRP A 32 12.11 -6.88 9.01
C TRP A 32 11.96 -7.01 7.51
N VAL A 33 10.99 -6.35 6.90
CA VAL A 33 10.78 -6.34 5.45
C VAL A 33 11.99 -5.77 4.74
N LEU A 34 12.46 -4.59 5.15
CA LEU A 34 13.64 -3.93 4.56
C LEU A 34 14.94 -4.71 4.79
N ARG A 35 15.08 -5.41 5.93
CA ARG A 35 16.25 -6.29 6.17
C ARG A 35 16.18 -7.57 5.35
N ALA A 36 15.00 -8.19 5.23
CA ALA A 36 14.77 -9.34 4.35
C ALA A 36 15.04 -8.98 2.88
N GLU A 37 15.02 -7.68 2.53
CA GLU A 37 15.48 -7.23 1.21
C GLU A 37 16.92 -7.64 0.88
N SER A 38 17.79 -7.74 1.89
CA SER A 38 19.18 -8.20 1.70
C SER A 38 19.31 -9.69 1.36
N THR A 39 18.31 -10.52 1.70
CA THR A 39 18.43 -12.00 1.70
C THR A 39 17.76 -12.70 0.51
N GLY A 40 17.25 -11.95 -0.47
CA GLY A 40 16.78 -12.53 -1.74
C GLY A 40 15.36 -13.12 -1.75
N THR A 41 14.55 -12.93 -0.72
CA THR A 41 13.13 -13.33 -0.68
C THR A 41 12.26 -12.42 -1.57
N ILE A 42 12.06 -12.81 -2.82
CA ILE A 42 11.28 -12.03 -3.79
C ILE A 42 9.78 -12.27 -3.57
N LEU A 43 9.02 -11.21 -3.29
CA LEU A 43 7.57 -11.21 -3.41
C LEU A 43 7.22 -11.35 -4.90
N LYS A 44 7.01 -12.59 -5.35
CA LYS A 44 6.66 -12.89 -6.74
C LYS A 44 5.15 -13.00 -6.90
N THR A 45 4.68 -12.57 -8.05
CA THR A 45 3.35 -12.92 -8.59
C THR A 45 3.54 -13.89 -9.76
N PRO A 46 2.49 -14.65 -10.15
CA PRO A 46 2.55 -15.50 -11.33
C PRO A 46 2.94 -14.77 -12.63
N LEU A 47 2.81 -13.44 -12.66
CA LEU A 47 3.15 -12.54 -13.78
C LEU A 47 4.65 -12.25 -13.92
N ASP A 48 5.48 -12.66 -12.95
CA ASP A 48 6.91 -12.35 -12.99
C ASP A 48 7.66 -13.29 -13.95
N SER A 49 8.22 -12.73 -15.03
CA SER A 49 8.94 -13.48 -16.06
C SER A 49 10.23 -14.13 -15.55
N GLN A 50 10.47 -15.39 -15.94
CA GLN A 50 11.71 -16.15 -15.67
C GLN A 50 12.84 -15.81 -16.67
N THR A 51 13.04 -14.54 -17.00
CA THR A 51 14.07 -14.14 -17.96
C THR A 51 15.43 -14.02 -17.29
N SER A 52 16.51 -14.46 -17.96
CA SER A 52 17.89 -14.25 -17.51
C SER A 52 18.18 -12.75 -17.48
N LEU A 53 18.36 -12.19 -16.28
CA LEU A 53 18.34 -10.76 -16.07
C LEU A 53 19.71 -10.14 -16.43
N GLY A 54 19.74 -9.29 -17.46
CA GLY A 54 20.82 -8.31 -17.62
C GLY A 54 20.83 -7.33 -16.45
N SER A 55 21.92 -6.58 -16.28
CA SER A 55 22.13 -5.65 -15.14
C SER A 55 20.98 -4.64 -14.96
N GLU A 56 20.39 -4.15 -16.05
CA GLU A 56 19.27 -3.22 -16.02
C GLU A 56 17.97 -3.88 -15.51
N GLU A 57 17.68 -5.11 -15.91
CA GLU A 57 16.49 -5.83 -15.45
C GLU A 57 16.63 -6.28 -13.99
N VAL A 58 17.86 -6.50 -13.50
CA VAL A 58 18.13 -6.70 -12.06
C VAL A 58 17.78 -5.44 -11.25
N ILE A 59 18.17 -4.26 -11.73
CA ILE A 59 17.83 -2.98 -11.07
C ILE A 59 16.32 -2.79 -11.06
N LYS A 60 15.64 -3.07 -12.18
CA LYS A 60 14.19 -2.97 -12.30
C LYS A 60 13.48 -3.95 -11.37
N ALA A 61 13.96 -5.20 -11.26
CA ALA A 61 13.44 -6.20 -10.34
C ALA A 61 13.58 -5.80 -8.87
N LYS A 62 14.72 -5.19 -8.48
CA LYS A 62 14.91 -4.64 -7.12
C LYS A 62 13.89 -3.53 -6.83
N LYS A 63 13.69 -2.61 -7.78
CA LYS A 63 12.70 -1.52 -7.65
C LYS A 63 11.26 -2.06 -7.59
N ARG A 64 10.91 -3.09 -8.38
CA ARG A 64 9.59 -3.75 -8.32
C ARG A 64 9.34 -4.25 -6.91
N ARG A 65 10.29 -5.03 -6.38
CA ARG A 65 10.20 -5.61 -5.05
C ARG A 65 10.01 -4.55 -3.96
N LEU A 66 10.80 -3.49 -3.98
CA LEU A 66 10.67 -2.38 -3.04
C LEU A 66 9.28 -1.72 -3.15
N GLY A 67 8.79 -1.49 -4.37
CA GLY A 67 7.45 -0.93 -4.59
C GLY A 67 6.34 -1.81 -4.03
N ARG A 68 6.45 -3.14 -4.18
CA ARG A 68 5.50 -4.12 -3.62
C ARG A 68 5.55 -4.14 -2.09
N ALA A 69 6.74 -4.08 -1.51
CA ALA A 69 6.93 -3.98 -0.06
C ALA A 69 6.27 -2.72 0.49
N GLN A 70 6.51 -1.56 -0.13
CA GLN A 70 5.90 -0.29 0.23
C GLN A 70 4.37 -0.36 0.15
N LYS A 71 3.80 -0.97 -0.89
CA LYS A 71 2.34 -1.18 -0.99
C LYS A 71 1.80 -1.96 0.20
N ILE A 72 2.44 -3.07 0.56
CA ILE A 72 2.02 -3.93 1.68
C ILE A 72 2.14 -3.20 3.02
N ILE A 73 3.23 -2.45 3.24
CA ILE A 73 3.38 -1.63 4.45
C ILE A 73 2.24 -0.61 4.53
N GLY A 74 1.91 0.04 3.40
CA GLY A 74 0.75 0.94 3.30
C GLY A 74 -0.57 0.28 3.69
N ASP A 75 -0.82 -0.96 3.23
CA ASP A 75 -2.02 -1.72 3.61
C ASP A 75 -2.08 -1.97 5.12
N TYR A 76 -0.96 -2.31 5.75
CA TYR A 76 -0.91 -2.52 7.20
C TYR A 76 -1.09 -1.21 7.98
N CYS A 77 -0.51 -0.10 7.51
CA CYS A 77 -0.76 1.23 8.10
C CYS A 77 -2.26 1.57 8.05
N LEU A 78 -2.93 1.27 6.94
CA LEU A 78 -4.36 1.50 6.79
C LEU A 78 -5.19 0.63 7.74
N LEU A 79 -4.86 -0.66 7.86
CA LEU A 79 -5.49 -1.56 8.82
C LEU A 79 -5.25 -1.16 10.29
N ALA A 80 -4.10 -0.54 10.57
CA ALA A 80 -3.78 0.04 11.87
C ALA A 80 -4.49 1.37 12.15
N GLY A 81 -5.28 1.89 11.20
CA GLY A 81 -5.99 3.16 11.34
C GLY A 81 -5.11 4.40 11.17
N SER A 82 -3.96 4.28 10.49
CA SER A 82 -3.10 5.41 10.12
C SER A 82 -3.17 5.70 8.61
N PRO A 83 -4.21 6.40 8.12
CA PRO A 83 -4.36 6.72 6.71
C PRO A 83 -3.26 7.67 6.19
N ALA A 84 -2.72 8.55 7.04
CA ALA A 84 -1.63 9.45 6.68
C ALA A 84 -0.34 8.69 6.34
N ASP A 85 0.07 7.75 7.21
CA ASP A 85 1.26 6.91 6.98
C ASP A 85 1.03 5.97 5.79
N ALA A 86 -0.17 5.39 5.69
CA ALA A 86 -0.53 4.54 4.56
C ALA A 86 -0.34 5.27 3.21
N ASN A 87 -0.81 6.52 3.12
CA ASN A 87 -0.72 7.31 1.91
C ASN A 87 0.73 7.64 1.51
N ALA A 88 1.63 7.86 2.49
CA ALA A 88 3.05 8.07 2.22
C ALA A 88 3.71 6.82 1.59
N HIS A 89 3.40 5.64 2.13
CA HIS A 89 3.88 4.36 1.58
C HIS A 89 3.27 4.08 0.20
N TYR A 90 1.97 4.34 -0.01
CA TYR A 90 1.33 4.17 -1.31
C TYR A 90 1.93 5.10 -2.38
N THR A 91 2.24 6.35 -2.03
CA THR A 91 2.89 7.29 -2.97
C THR A 91 4.23 6.73 -3.47
N THR A 92 5.04 6.21 -2.55
CA THR A 92 6.32 5.57 -2.89
C THR A 92 6.11 4.32 -3.76
N ALA A 93 5.13 3.50 -3.42
CA ALA A 93 4.79 2.30 -4.19
C ALA A 93 4.33 2.62 -5.62
N ILE A 94 3.50 3.67 -5.79
CA ILE A 94 3.01 4.15 -7.08
C ILE A 94 4.18 4.56 -7.98
N ASP A 95 5.11 5.36 -7.47
CA ASP A 95 6.26 5.82 -8.24
C ASP A 95 7.17 4.66 -8.67
N LEU A 96 7.46 3.73 -7.76
CA LEU A 96 8.28 2.56 -8.05
C LEU A 96 7.61 1.61 -9.04
N ALA A 97 6.32 1.36 -8.90
CA ALA A 97 5.56 0.49 -9.79
C ALA A 97 5.44 1.10 -11.21
N ARG A 98 5.26 2.42 -11.30
CA ARG A 98 5.25 3.16 -12.58
C ARG A 98 6.60 3.05 -13.30
N LEU A 99 7.72 3.27 -12.61
CA LEU A 99 9.07 3.18 -13.18
C LEU A 99 9.44 1.78 -13.66
N THR A 100 8.83 0.76 -13.08
CA THR A 100 9.15 -0.64 -13.37
C THR A 100 8.13 -1.33 -14.26
N GLY A 101 7.08 -0.63 -14.67
CA GLY A 101 6.00 -1.20 -15.47
C GLY A 101 5.22 -2.29 -14.74
N ASP A 102 5.22 -2.30 -13.41
CA ASP A 102 4.47 -3.27 -12.60
C ASP A 102 3.01 -2.85 -12.51
N VAL A 103 2.27 -3.07 -13.61
CA VAL A 103 0.94 -2.49 -13.83
C VAL A 103 -0.06 -2.95 -12.77
N PHE A 104 -0.01 -4.22 -12.37
CA PHE A 104 -0.94 -4.78 -11.39
C PHE A 104 -0.73 -4.13 -10.01
N TRP A 105 0.52 -4.05 -9.54
CA TRP A 105 0.84 -3.43 -8.25
C TRP A 105 0.68 -1.91 -8.27
N HIS A 106 0.87 -1.27 -9.43
CA HIS A 106 0.56 0.14 -9.61
C HIS A 106 -0.94 0.41 -9.41
N ALA A 107 -1.82 -0.41 -10.00
CA ALA A 107 -3.25 -0.30 -9.80
C ALA A 107 -3.64 -0.50 -8.33
N GLY A 108 -3.10 -1.53 -7.67
CA GLY A 108 -3.37 -1.82 -6.26
C GLY A 108 -2.86 -0.74 -5.30
N ALA A 109 -1.72 -0.10 -5.58
CA ALA A 109 -1.22 1.02 -4.78
C ALA A 109 -2.08 2.28 -4.94
N LEU A 110 -2.57 2.56 -6.16
CA LEU A 110 -3.53 3.64 -6.40
C LEU A 110 -4.85 3.40 -5.65
N GLU A 111 -5.38 2.18 -5.72
CA GLU A 111 -6.58 1.78 -4.97
C GLU A 111 -6.41 1.98 -3.45
N GLY A 112 -5.27 1.54 -2.90
CA GLY A 112 -4.91 1.78 -1.51
C GLY A 112 -4.87 3.26 -1.14
N SER A 113 -4.26 4.12 -1.98
CA SER A 113 -4.22 5.57 -1.73
C SER A 113 -5.60 6.23 -1.76
N VAL A 114 -6.50 5.77 -2.63
CA VAL A 114 -7.90 6.23 -2.64
C VAL A 114 -8.62 5.77 -1.36
N CYS A 115 -8.38 4.54 -0.91
CA CYS A 115 -8.96 4.04 0.34
C CYS A 115 -8.48 4.86 1.55
N ALA A 116 -7.18 5.16 1.63
CA ALA A 116 -6.61 6.02 2.66
C ALA A 116 -7.24 7.42 2.65
N LEU A 117 -7.42 8.03 1.47
CA LEU A 117 -8.10 9.32 1.30
C LEU A 117 -9.55 9.28 1.82
N VAL A 118 -10.29 8.21 1.54
CA VAL A 118 -11.67 8.06 2.01
C VAL A 118 -11.68 7.93 3.53
N VAL A 119 -10.86 7.04 4.10
CA VAL A 119 -10.79 6.81 5.56
C VAL A 119 -10.43 8.08 6.32
N ASP A 120 -9.46 8.85 5.82
CA ASP A 120 -9.02 10.12 6.42
C ASP A 120 -10.17 11.15 6.49
N ARG A 121 -11.07 11.15 5.49
CA ARG A 121 -12.16 12.12 5.36
C ARG A 121 -13.52 11.60 5.79
N MET A 122 -13.65 10.32 6.15
CA MET A 122 -14.93 9.67 6.47
C MET A 122 -15.54 10.10 7.81
N MET A 123 -14.85 10.92 8.60
CA MET A 123 -15.31 11.42 9.91
C MET A 123 -16.45 12.48 9.81
N GLY A 124 -17.18 12.57 8.69
CA GLY A 124 -18.18 13.62 8.41
C GLY A 124 -19.37 13.16 7.54
N GLN A 125 -20.20 14.13 7.12
CA GLN A 125 -21.31 13.90 6.18
C GLN A 125 -20.81 13.59 4.76
N SER A 126 -21.70 13.10 3.88
CA SER A 126 -21.39 12.86 2.45
C SER A 126 -20.78 14.13 1.83
N ASP A 127 -19.58 13.97 1.27
CA ASP A 127 -18.82 15.01 0.57
C ASP A 127 -18.87 14.69 -0.94
N PRO A 128 -19.71 15.40 -1.72
CA PRO A 128 -19.85 15.15 -3.16
C PRO A 128 -18.54 15.37 -3.92
N VAL A 129 -17.67 16.26 -3.44
CA VAL A 129 -16.36 16.53 -4.07
C VAL A 129 -15.43 15.34 -3.88
N LEU A 130 -15.42 14.76 -2.68
CA LEU A 130 -14.70 13.51 -2.41
C LEU A 130 -15.23 12.37 -3.28
N GLU A 131 -16.55 12.23 -3.39
CA GLU A 131 -17.16 11.18 -4.22
C GLU A 131 -16.73 11.28 -5.69
N ASP A 132 -16.71 12.48 -6.26
CA ASP A 132 -16.30 12.69 -7.65
C ASP A 132 -14.79 12.46 -7.86
N GLU A 133 -13.95 12.87 -6.90
CA GLU A 133 -12.52 12.57 -6.91
C GLU A 133 -12.26 11.06 -6.85
N VAL A 134 -12.98 10.34 -6.00
CA VAL A 134 -12.92 8.88 -5.89
C VAL A 134 -13.30 8.23 -7.22
N LYS A 135 -14.45 8.62 -7.82
CA LYS A 135 -14.88 8.11 -9.14
C LYS A 135 -13.82 8.35 -10.22
N TYR A 136 -13.27 9.56 -10.27
CA TYR A 136 -12.25 9.93 -11.25
C TYR A 136 -10.98 9.07 -11.11
N ARG A 137 -10.48 8.87 -9.89
CA ARG A 137 -9.30 8.01 -9.64
C ARG A 137 -9.57 6.56 -9.97
N TYR A 138 -10.74 6.04 -9.60
CA TYR A 138 -11.13 4.66 -9.92
C TYR A 138 -11.25 4.38 -11.41
N TYR A 139 -11.64 5.37 -12.22
CA TYR A 139 -11.62 5.23 -13.67
C TYR A 139 -10.21 4.83 -14.16
N THR A 140 -9.17 5.52 -13.68
CA THR A 140 -7.78 5.21 -14.02
C THR A 140 -7.34 3.83 -13.52
N ILE A 141 -7.71 3.49 -12.28
CA ILE A 141 -7.39 2.19 -11.65
C ILE A 141 -7.98 1.02 -12.45
N ILE A 142 -9.24 1.13 -12.87
CA ILE A 142 -9.92 0.11 -13.69
C ILE A 142 -9.19 -0.10 -15.01
N GLN A 143 -8.74 0.97 -15.68
CA GLN A 143 -7.98 0.84 -16.92
C GLN A 143 -6.63 0.15 -16.70
N LEU A 144 -5.96 0.42 -15.58
CA LEU A 144 -4.71 -0.25 -15.23
C LEU A 144 -4.92 -1.75 -14.99
N TYR A 145 -5.95 -2.14 -14.24
CA TYR A 145 -6.28 -3.56 -14.03
C TYR A 145 -6.60 -4.27 -15.35
N ARG A 146 -7.41 -3.65 -16.23
CA ARG A 146 -7.69 -4.19 -17.57
C ARG A 146 -6.41 -4.43 -18.37
N ARG A 147 -5.48 -3.46 -18.35
CA ARG A 147 -4.18 -3.58 -19.03
C ARG A 147 -3.34 -4.72 -18.45
N ALA A 148 -3.32 -4.87 -17.13
CA ALA A 148 -2.60 -5.96 -16.47
C ALA A 148 -3.15 -7.34 -16.90
N THR A 149 -4.48 -7.50 -16.97
CA THR A 149 -5.11 -8.73 -17.44
C THR A 149 -4.77 -9.05 -18.90
N LEU A 150 -4.75 -8.03 -19.77
CA LEU A 150 -4.37 -8.22 -21.18
C LEU A 150 -2.90 -8.65 -21.34
N GLN A 151 -2.00 -8.09 -20.53
CA GLN A 151 -0.59 -8.47 -20.51
C GLN A 151 -0.38 -9.92 -20.06
N ASP A 152 -1.11 -10.37 -19.03
CA ASP A 152 -1.10 -11.77 -18.59
C ASP A 152 -1.51 -12.72 -19.71
N ASN A 153 -2.62 -12.41 -20.39
CA ASN A 153 -3.13 -13.24 -21.48
C ASN A 153 -2.14 -13.32 -22.66
N ALA A 154 -1.46 -12.21 -22.99
CA ALA A 154 -0.47 -12.18 -24.06
C ALA A 154 0.81 -12.98 -23.75
N GLN A 155 1.14 -13.21 -22.47
CA GLN A 155 2.30 -14.03 -22.07
C GLN A 155 2.01 -15.54 -22.08
N ARG A 156 0.74 -15.96 -22.21
CA ARG A 156 0.31 -17.36 -22.22
C ARG A 156 0.25 -18.00 -23.61
N TYR A 157 0.43 -17.22 -24.68
CA TYR A 157 0.46 -17.65 -26.08
C TYR A 157 1.85 -17.44 -26.68
#